data_AF-A0A7S1ADB8-F1
#
_entry.id   AF-A0A7S1ADB8-F1
#
_cell.length_a   1.000
_cell.length_b   1.000
_cell.length_c   1.000
_cell.angle_alpha   90.00
_cell.angle_beta   90.00
_cell.angle_gamma   90.00
#
_symmetry.space_group_name_H-M   'P 1'
#
loop_
_entity.id
_entity.type
_entity.pdbx_description
1 polymer ?
#
loop_
_entity_poly.entity_id
_entity_poly.type
_entity_poly.pdbx_seq_one_letter_code
_entity_poly.pdbx_strand_id
1 'polypeptide(L)'
;MDETPDEVRSDSHTFCPHVVWGRKCRWGQSCSFSHAVPPEQREAQKEKARAQDAAVLARRVALTPAVQLPDWLCELQSRAVVTCYDTTEWPLREALQEVFELEAGENFATLHQRSLAGEPPLSSTLLQALGMMHGLDALPASWTGALTDVQRHRASMLRSAPYKRFLDIYDAFCSHVILPLVGDDTAYVQRPPSLRTHLAGQRESRGKIGMHKDGDYPGHCAAEVNFWVPMGACEGNNSLAVESREGAGDFKFLTMQYGQIFRFHGYSCRHHVAANDSK
;
A
#
# COMPACT_ATOMS: atom_id res chain seq x y z
N MET A 1 -25.69 -25.96 -51.97
CA MET A 1 -25.60 -27.15 -51.12
C MET A 1 -24.15 -27.59 -51.23
N ASP A 2 -23.23 -27.34 -50.33
CA ASP A 2 -23.25 -26.93 -48.91
C ASP A 2 -21.96 -26.13 -48.68
N GLU A 3 -22.07 -24.92 -48.11
CA GLU A 3 -21.82 -24.59 -46.70
C GLU A 3 -20.36 -24.79 -46.26
N THR A 4 -19.66 -23.66 -46.17
CA THR A 4 -18.38 -23.51 -45.46
C THR A 4 -18.61 -23.58 -43.95
N PRO A 5 -17.65 -24.08 -43.16
CA PRO A 5 -17.80 -24.14 -41.71
C PRO A 5 -17.68 -22.73 -41.12
N ASP A 6 -18.79 -22.22 -40.61
CA ASP A 6 -18.82 -21.02 -39.78
C ASP A 6 -17.99 -21.26 -38.51
N GLU A 7 -17.00 -20.40 -38.31
CA GLU A 7 -16.28 -20.25 -37.04
C GLU A 7 -17.29 -19.96 -35.93
N VAL A 8 -17.42 -20.90 -34.99
CA VAL A 8 -18.13 -20.70 -33.73
C VAL A 8 -17.39 -19.62 -32.93
N ARG A 9 -17.78 -18.36 -33.15
CA ARG A 9 -17.43 -17.23 -32.27
C ARG A 9 -18.12 -17.49 -30.93
N SER A 10 -17.34 -17.81 -29.90
CA SER A 10 -17.86 -17.99 -28.55
C SER A 10 -18.45 -16.66 -28.03
N ASP A 11 -19.73 -16.70 -27.63
CA ASP A 11 -20.52 -15.63 -26.98
C ASP A 11 -19.98 -15.20 -25.61
N SER A 12 -18.71 -14.80 -25.54
CA SER A 12 -18.18 -14.13 -24.35
C SER A 12 -18.22 -12.63 -24.60
N HIS A 13 -19.00 -11.94 -23.76
CA HIS A 13 -19.06 -10.48 -23.57
C HIS A 13 -20.17 -9.73 -24.33
N THR A 14 -21.44 -10.00 -23.98
CA THR A 14 -22.62 -9.18 -24.37
C THR A 14 -22.72 -7.86 -23.59
N PHE A 15 -22.10 -7.77 -22.41
CA PHE A 15 -22.22 -6.65 -21.48
C PHE A 15 -20.91 -5.88 -21.30
N CYS A 16 -21.01 -4.57 -21.14
CA CYS A 16 -19.84 -3.70 -20.97
C CYS A 16 -19.15 -3.97 -19.64
N PRO A 17 -17.86 -4.33 -19.62
CA PRO A 17 -17.15 -4.65 -18.39
C PRO A 17 -17.15 -3.46 -17.42
N HIS A 18 -17.03 -2.22 -17.91
CA HIS A 18 -17.09 -1.04 -17.04
C HIS A 18 -18.42 -0.97 -16.27
N VAL A 19 -19.54 -1.19 -16.93
CA VAL A 19 -20.88 -1.12 -16.31
C VAL A 19 -21.11 -2.30 -15.37
N VAL A 20 -20.60 -3.49 -15.71
CA VAL A 20 -20.62 -4.67 -14.83
C VAL A 20 -19.91 -4.36 -13.50
N TRP A 21 -18.79 -3.65 -13.55
CA TRP A 21 -18.05 -3.22 -12.35
C TRP A 21 -18.57 -1.92 -11.71
N GLY A 22 -19.74 -1.43 -12.12
CA GLY A 22 -20.34 -0.20 -11.58
C GLY A 22 -19.59 1.08 -11.94
N ARG A 23 -18.72 1.03 -12.96
CA ARG A 23 -17.92 2.17 -13.43
C ARG A 23 -18.59 2.82 -14.64
N LYS A 24 -18.37 4.12 -14.80
CA LYS A 24 -18.79 4.87 -16.00
C LYS A 24 -18.00 4.38 -17.21
N CYS A 25 -18.70 3.93 -18.26
CA CYS A 25 -18.06 3.57 -19.53
C CYS A 25 -17.61 4.83 -20.27
N ARG A 26 -16.32 4.90 -20.61
CA ARG A 26 -15.74 6.06 -21.33
C ARG A 26 -16.25 6.23 -22.75
N TRP A 27 -16.75 5.16 -23.38
CA TRP A 27 -17.30 5.17 -24.74
C TRP A 27 -18.79 5.52 -24.77
N GLY A 28 -19.48 5.52 -23.62
CA GLY A 28 -20.89 5.93 -23.57
C GLY A 28 -21.74 5.25 -24.65
N GLN A 29 -22.41 6.05 -25.48
CA GLN A 29 -23.28 5.56 -26.55
C GLN A 29 -22.54 4.90 -27.74
N SER A 30 -21.22 5.10 -27.88
CA SER A 30 -20.40 4.44 -28.91
C SER A 30 -19.76 3.14 -28.44
N CYS A 31 -20.11 2.66 -27.23
CA CYS A 31 -19.63 1.37 -26.74
C CYS A 31 -20.29 0.22 -27.53
N SER A 32 -19.48 -0.71 -28.02
CA SER A 32 -19.94 -1.92 -28.72
C SER A 32 -20.61 -2.95 -27.80
N PHE A 33 -20.70 -2.67 -26.49
CA PHE A 33 -21.21 -3.59 -25.48
C PHE A 33 -22.45 -3.01 -24.79
N SER A 34 -23.37 -3.88 -24.36
CA SER A 34 -24.59 -3.43 -23.70
C SER A 34 -24.31 -2.78 -22.34
N HIS A 35 -24.91 -1.61 -22.10
CA HIS A 35 -24.92 -0.91 -20.81
C HIS A 35 -26.15 -1.26 -19.95
N ALA A 36 -27.13 -1.95 -20.51
CA ALA A 36 -28.30 -2.41 -19.78
C ALA A 36 -27.98 -3.76 -19.12
N VAL A 37 -27.14 -3.74 -18.08
CA VAL A 37 -26.78 -4.94 -17.31
C VAL A 37 -27.72 -5.07 -16.10
N PRO A 38 -28.62 -6.07 -16.08
CA PRO A 38 -29.49 -6.32 -14.93
C PRO A 38 -28.69 -6.54 -13.64
N PRO A 39 -29.17 -6.10 -12.47
CA PRO A 39 -28.44 -6.22 -11.20
C PRO A 39 -28.01 -7.67 -10.88
N GLU A 40 -28.88 -8.64 -11.11
CA GLU A 40 -28.61 -10.07 -10.88
C GLU A 40 -27.53 -10.62 -11.80
N GLN A 41 -27.55 -10.23 -13.08
CA GLN A 41 -26.51 -10.57 -14.06
C GLN A 41 -25.17 -9.92 -13.70
N ARG A 42 -25.22 -8.70 -13.16
CA ARG A 42 -24.04 -7.96 -12.71
C ARG A 42 -23.35 -8.66 -11.54
N GLU A 43 -24.12 -9.06 -10.53
CA GLU A 43 -23.57 -9.77 -9.37
C GLU A 43 -23.07 -11.16 -9.77
N ALA A 44 -23.80 -11.91 -10.60
CA ALA A 44 -23.36 -13.20 -11.11
C ALA A 44 -22.04 -13.10 -11.91
N GLN A 45 -21.85 -12.05 -12.71
CA GLN A 45 -20.60 -11.83 -13.44
C GLN A 45 -19.43 -11.45 -12.51
N LYS A 46 -19.69 -10.64 -11.48
CA LYS A 46 -18.67 -10.33 -10.46
C LYS A 46 -18.27 -11.57 -9.69
N GLU A 47 -19.23 -12.42 -9.33
CA GLU A 47 -18.97 -13.68 -8.63
C GLU A 47 -18.17 -14.65 -9.50
N LYS A 48 -18.54 -14.80 -10.78
CA LYS A 48 -17.77 -15.59 -11.75
C LYS A 48 -16.33 -15.08 -11.91
N ALA A 49 -16.13 -13.76 -11.99
CA ALA A 49 -14.81 -13.16 -12.06
C ALA A 49 -13.99 -13.42 -10.78
N ARG A 50 -14.59 -13.25 -9.59
CA ARG A 50 -13.94 -13.59 -8.30
C ARG A 50 -13.57 -15.07 -8.21
N ALA A 51 -14.45 -15.97 -8.64
CA ALA A 51 -14.20 -17.39 -8.65
C ALA A 51 -13.07 -17.76 -9.63
N GLN A 52 -13.02 -17.10 -10.80
CA GLN A 52 -11.94 -17.26 -11.77
C GLN A 52 -10.61 -16.75 -11.22
N ASP A 53 -10.59 -15.57 -10.59
CA ASP A 53 -9.40 -15.03 -9.93
C ASP A 53 -8.92 -15.96 -8.80
N ALA A 54 -9.84 -16.47 -7.99
CA ALA A 54 -9.54 -17.43 -6.93
C ALA A 54 -8.98 -18.75 -7.49
N ALA A 55 -9.51 -19.25 -8.62
CA ALA A 55 -9.00 -20.44 -9.27
C ALA A 55 -7.61 -20.23 -9.89
N VAL A 56 -7.35 -19.06 -10.48
CA VAL A 56 -6.02 -18.67 -10.98
C VAL A 56 -5.03 -18.60 -9.83
N LEU A 57 -5.42 -17.98 -8.71
CA LEU A 57 -4.61 -17.91 -7.50
C LEU A 57 -4.32 -19.29 -6.92
N ALA A 58 -5.34 -20.13 -6.77
CA ALA A 58 -5.20 -21.50 -6.28
C ALA A 58 -4.29 -22.35 -7.17
N ARG A 59 -4.40 -22.21 -8.51
CA ARG A 59 -3.50 -22.88 -9.46
C ARG A 59 -2.07 -22.36 -9.34
N ARG A 60 -1.87 -21.05 -9.15
CA ARG A 60 -0.54 -20.47 -8.92
C ARG A 60 0.08 -20.98 -7.63
N VAL A 61 -0.69 -21.07 -6.54
CA VAL A 61 -0.27 -21.66 -5.26
C VAL A 61 0.09 -23.13 -5.44
N ALA A 62 -0.74 -23.92 -6.12
CA ALA A 62 -0.49 -25.35 -6.36
C ALA A 62 0.73 -25.63 -7.25
N LEU A 63 1.08 -24.70 -8.14
CA LEU A 63 2.24 -24.80 -9.03
C LEU A 63 3.52 -24.20 -8.41
N THR A 64 3.41 -23.49 -7.29
CA THR A 64 4.58 -22.97 -6.59
C THR A 64 5.08 -24.08 -5.67
N PRO A 65 6.27 -24.68 -5.93
CA PRO A 65 6.81 -25.67 -5.01
C PRO A 65 6.89 -25.05 -3.62
N ALA A 66 6.57 -25.83 -2.59
CA ALA A 66 6.79 -25.41 -1.21
C ALA A 66 8.28 -25.09 -1.06
N VAL A 67 8.60 -23.79 -1.04
CA VAL A 67 9.97 -23.34 -0.85
C VAL A 67 10.32 -23.72 0.58
N GLN A 68 11.26 -24.64 0.75
CA GLN A 68 11.86 -24.87 2.05
C GLN A 68 12.73 -23.68 2.37
N LEU A 69 12.27 -22.87 3.33
CA LEU A 69 13.06 -21.77 3.86
C LEU A 69 14.12 -22.33 4.82
N PRO A 70 15.32 -21.73 4.86
CA PRO A 70 16.34 -22.09 5.84
C PRO A 70 15.81 -21.95 7.28
N ASP A 71 16.28 -22.81 8.20
CA ASP A 71 15.86 -22.80 9.60
C ASP A 71 16.07 -21.43 10.27
N TRP A 72 17.18 -20.75 9.96
CA TRP A 72 17.47 -19.43 10.49
C TRP A 72 16.42 -18.39 10.10
N LEU A 73 15.86 -18.49 8.88
CA LEU A 73 14.84 -17.57 8.38
C LEU A 73 13.48 -17.91 9.00
N CYS A 74 13.16 -19.20 9.14
CA CYS A 74 12.00 -19.65 9.89
C CYS A 74 12.03 -19.14 11.34
N GLU A 75 13.19 -19.22 12.01
CA GLU A 75 13.38 -18.69 13.36
C GLU A 75 13.19 -17.17 13.39
N LEU A 76 13.81 -16.46 12.45
CA LEU A 76 13.69 -15.00 12.31
C LEU A 76 12.23 -14.55 12.14
N GLN A 77 11.46 -15.26 11.31
CA GLN A 77 10.05 -15.01 11.02
C GLN A 77 9.11 -15.41 12.16
N SER A 78 9.53 -16.34 13.03
CA SER A 78 8.70 -16.83 14.15
C SER A 78 8.51 -15.83 15.28
N ARG A 79 9.32 -14.76 15.32
CA ARG A 79 9.34 -13.80 16.43
C ARG A 79 9.32 -12.36 15.92
N ALA A 80 8.24 -11.67 16.25
CA ALA A 80 8.20 -10.22 16.12
C ALA A 80 9.10 -9.56 17.18
N VAL A 81 9.88 -8.56 16.78
CA VAL A 81 10.86 -7.89 17.65
C VAL A 81 10.82 -6.40 17.43
N VAL A 82 10.88 -5.63 18.52
CA VAL A 82 11.15 -4.20 18.48
C VAL A 82 12.64 -3.97 18.80
N THR A 83 13.34 -3.27 17.92
CA THR A 83 14.72 -2.81 18.14
C THR A 83 14.79 -1.30 18.05
N CYS A 84 15.89 -0.71 18.50
CA CYS A 84 16.16 0.73 18.37
C CYS A 84 17.34 0.97 17.42
N TYR A 85 17.39 2.16 16.84
CA TYR A 85 18.51 2.65 16.05
C TYR A 85 18.87 4.08 16.45
N ASP A 86 20.10 4.49 16.14
CA ASP A 86 20.57 5.85 16.42
C ASP A 86 19.97 6.84 15.41
N THR A 87 19.08 7.70 15.89
CA THR A 87 18.42 8.71 15.05
C THR A 87 19.33 9.89 14.68
N THR A 88 20.45 10.06 15.38
CA THR A 88 21.46 11.09 15.06
C THR A 88 22.37 10.64 13.92
N GLU A 89 22.69 9.34 13.88
CA GLU A 89 23.45 8.73 12.79
C GLU A 89 22.55 8.48 11.56
N TRP A 90 21.30 8.07 11.78
CA TRP A 90 20.34 7.73 10.73
C TRP A 90 19.09 8.63 10.77
N PRO A 91 19.18 9.89 10.31
CA PRO A 91 18.12 10.90 10.46
C PRO A 91 17.01 10.77 9.40
N LEU A 92 16.32 9.62 9.38
CA LEU A 92 15.25 9.31 8.43
C LEU A 92 14.07 10.29 8.52
N ARG A 93 13.67 10.66 9.74
CA ARG A 93 12.58 11.62 9.98
C ARG A 93 12.91 12.93 9.33
N GLU A 94 14.07 13.50 9.65
CA GLU A 94 14.54 14.80 9.18
C GLU A 94 14.58 14.84 7.65
N ALA A 95 15.13 13.79 7.03
CA ALA A 95 15.11 13.68 5.56
C ALA A 95 13.69 13.66 4.99
N LEU A 96 12.74 12.99 5.65
CA LEU A 96 11.34 12.99 5.26
C LEU A 96 10.63 14.31 5.56
N GLN A 97 11.04 15.08 6.58
CA GLN A 97 10.48 16.41 6.84
C GLN A 97 10.69 17.32 5.63
N GLU A 98 11.84 17.20 4.96
CA GLU A 98 12.11 17.92 3.72
C GLU A 98 11.28 17.43 2.53
N VAL A 99 11.04 16.12 2.42
CA VAL A 99 10.15 15.55 1.38
C VAL A 99 8.69 15.97 1.57
N PHE A 100 8.27 16.13 2.82
CA PHE A 100 6.93 16.56 3.19
C PHE A 100 6.78 18.09 3.29
N GLU A 101 7.89 18.82 3.09
CA GLU A 101 7.93 20.28 3.13
C GLU A 101 7.31 20.81 4.44
N LEU A 102 7.79 20.32 5.59
CA LEU A 102 7.31 20.79 6.89
C LEU A 102 7.72 22.24 7.13
N GLU A 103 6.75 23.06 7.50
CA GLU A 103 6.95 24.46 7.88
C GLU A 103 7.44 24.60 9.32
N ALA A 104 7.90 25.79 9.69
CA ALA A 104 8.34 26.08 11.05
C ALA A 104 7.17 25.88 12.04
N GLY A 105 7.36 25.00 13.02
CA GLY A 105 6.34 24.65 14.01
C GLY A 105 5.42 23.48 13.61
N GLU A 106 5.51 22.98 12.38
CA GLU A 106 4.84 21.75 11.99
C GLU A 106 5.64 20.50 12.38
N ASN A 107 4.92 19.41 12.62
CA ASN A 107 5.50 18.08 12.76
C ASN A 107 4.54 17.04 12.15
N PHE A 108 4.97 15.78 12.05
CA PHE A 108 4.17 14.72 11.45
C PHE A 108 2.81 14.50 12.13
N ALA A 109 2.68 14.78 13.43
CA ALA A 109 1.41 14.65 14.14
C ALA A 109 0.42 15.76 13.77
N THR A 110 0.88 16.95 13.39
CA THR A 110 0.03 18.12 13.10
C THR A 110 -0.28 18.31 11.62
N LEU A 111 0.25 17.47 10.71
CA LEU A 111 0.06 17.59 9.26
C LEU A 111 -1.42 17.58 8.81
N HIS A 112 -2.32 17.01 9.61
CA HIS A 112 -3.75 17.02 9.35
C HIS A 112 -4.39 18.42 9.49
N GLN A 113 -3.67 19.37 10.08
CA GLN A 113 -4.10 20.77 10.29
C GLN A 113 -3.58 21.70 9.20
N ARG A 114 -2.75 21.19 8.27
CA ARG A 114 -2.12 21.98 7.22
C ARG A 114 -3.17 22.66 6.34
N SER A 115 -2.95 23.95 6.06
CA SER A 115 -3.80 24.72 5.16
C SER A 115 -3.77 24.16 3.74
N LEU A 116 -4.93 24.12 3.08
CA LEU A 116 -5.07 23.71 1.67
C LEU A 116 -4.84 24.90 0.72
N ALA A 117 -3.75 25.64 0.93
CA ALA A 117 -3.40 26.81 0.13
C ALA A 117 -2.11 26.57 -0.65
N GLY A 118 -1.99 27.21 -1.82
CA GLY A 118 -0.78 27.14 -2.65
C GLY A 118 -0.67 25.88 -3.51
N GLU A 119 0.58 25.51 -3.81
CA GLU A 119 0.92 24.34 -4.62
C GLU A 119 0.65 23.02 -3.87
N PRO A 120 0.35 21.91 -4.57
CA PRO A 120 0.21 20.61 -3.94
C PRO A 120 1.54 20.18 -3.31
N PRO A 121 1.50 19.48 -2.16
CA PRO A 121 2.73 19.02 -1.51
C PRO A 121 3.50 18.08 -2.42
N LEU A 122 4.83 18.14 -2.38
CA LEU A 122 5.74 17.27 -3.12
C LEU A 122 5.52 15.79 -2.80
N SER A 123 5.21 15.48 -1.55
CA SER A 123 4.97 14.12 -1.08
C SER A 123 3.67 13.56 -1.64
N SER A 124 3.80 12.60 -2.56
CA SER A 124 2.65 11.91 -3.16
C SER A 124 1.79 11.15 -2.15
N THR A 125 2.33 10.75 -1.00
CA THR A 125 1.57 10.08 0.06
C THR A 125 0.81 11.09 0.92
N LEU A 126 1.40 12.26 1.19
CA LEU A 126 0.71 13.36 1.85
C LEU A 126 -0.43 13.91 1.00
N LEU A 127 -0.20 14.14 -0.30
CA LEU A 127 -1.24 14.59 -1.22
C LEU A 127 -2.44 13.64 -1.24
N GLN A 128 -2.19 12.33 -1.33
CA GLN A 128 -3.25 11.32 -1.26
C GLN A 128 -3.97 11.35 0.10
N ALA A 129 -3.21 11.47 1.18
CA ALA A 129 -3.75 11.48 2.53
C ALA A 129 -4.66 12.70 2.80
N LEU A 130 -4.25 13.90 2.38
CA LEU A 130 -5.07 15.12 2.48
C LEU A 130 -6.31 15.02 1.59
N GLY A 131 -6.18 14.48 0.38
CA GLY A 131 -7.32 14.29 -0.51
C GLY A 131 -8.36 13.29 0.03
N MET A 132 -7.93 12.24 0.73
CA MET A 132 -8.83 11.32 1.44
C MET A 132 -9.51 11.97 2.64
N MET A 133 -8.79 12.83 3.37
CA MET A 133 -9.30 13.51 4.56
C MET A 133 -10.38 14.54 4.22
N HIS A 134 -10.11 15.41 3.24
CA HIS A 134 -11.01 16.51 2.88
C HIS A 134 -12.03 16.15 1.79
N GLY A 135 -11.75 15.14 0.97
CA GLY A 135 -12.50 14.85 -0.25
C GLY A 135 -12.06 15.75 -1.42
N LEU A 136 -12.19 15.24 -2.65
CA LEU A 136 -11.71 15.92 -3.86
C LEU A 136 -12.36 17.29 -4.10
N ASP A 137 -13.63 17.45 -3.72
CA ASP A 137 -14.40 18.68 -3.95
C ASP A 137 -13.94 19.84 -3.05
N ALA A 138 -13.26 19.53 -1.94
CA ALA A 138 -12.73 20.52 -1.02
C ALA A 138 -11.29 20.96 -1.34
N LEU A 139 -10.63 20.33 -2.32
CA LEU A 139 -9.25 20.62 -2.68
C LEU A 139 -9.14 21.71 -3.76
N PRO A 140 -8.05 22.48 -3.78
CA PRO A 140 -7.72 23.35 -4.91
C PRO A 140 -7.62 22.58 -6.24
N ALA A 141 -7.99 23.23 -7.35
CA ALA A 141 -7.98 22.58 -8.67
C ALA A 141 -6.59 22.02 -9.07
N SER A 142 -5.50 22.71 -8.69
CA SER A 142 -4.13 22.25 -8.91
C SER A 142 -3.83 20.93 -8.18
N TRP A 143 -4.37 20.74 -6.98
CA TRP A 143 -4.21 19.52 -6.18
C TRP A 143 -5.02 18.37 -6.77
N THR A 144 -6.25 18.63 -7.19
CA THR A 144 -7.09 17.62 -7.88
C THR A 144 -6.45 17.17 -9.19
N GLY A 145 -5.81 18.09 -9.93
CA GLY A 145 -5.00 17.75 -11.10
C GLY A 145 -3.84 16.80 -10.76
N ALA A 146 -3.09 17.08 -9.69
CA ALA A 146 -2.00 16.23 -9.23
C ALA A 146 -2.48 14.84 -8.74
N LEU A 147 -3.65 14.77 -8.11
CA LEU A 147 -4.29 13.50 -7.71
C LEU A 147 -4.83 12.69 -8.88
N THR A 148 -5.15 13.35 -9.99
CA THR A 148 -5.60 12.66 -11.21
C THR A 148 -4.42 12.04 -11.97
N ASP A 149 -3.23 12.65 -11.89
CA ASP A 149 -1.98 12.11 -12.44
C ASP A 149 -0.96 11.81 -11.33
N VAL A 150 -1.32 10.87 -10.45
CA VAL A 150 -0.47 10.43 -9.32
C VAL A 150 0.88 9.91 -9.81
N GLN A 151 0.95 9.29 -10.99
CA GLN A 151 2.21 8.73 -11.49
C GLN A 151 3.19 9.83 -11.90
N ARG A 152 2.73 10.87 -12.61
CA ARG A 152 3.58 12.02 -12.92
C ARG A 152 4.01 12.75 -11.66
N HIS A 153 3.10 12.96 -10.72
CA HIS A 153 3.40 13.63 -9.46
C HIS A 153 4.41 12.84 -8.62
N ARG A 154 4.20 11.51 -8.49
CA ARG A 154 5.18 10.60 -7.87
C ARG A 154 6.53 10.66 -8.59
N ALA A 155 6.56 10.64 -9.92
CA ALA A 155 7.81 10.74 -10.66
C ALA A 155 8.54 12.08 -10.43
N SER A 156 7.80 13.18 -10.21
CA SER A 156 8.38 14.47 -9.79
C SER A 156 9.02 14.37 -8.41
N MET A 157 8.30 13.81 -7.43
CA MET A 157 8.82 13.54 -6.09
C MET A 157 10.11 12.72 -6.15
N LEU A 158 10.11 11.59 -6.89
CA LEU A 158 11.28 10.70 -7.02
C LEU A 158 12.53 11.40 -7.60
N ARG A 159 12.34 12.44 -8.43
CA ARG A 159 13.46 13.20 -9.04
C ARG A 159 13.94 14.38 -8.21
N SER A 160 13.16 14.79 -7.21
CA SER A 160 13.46 15.95 -6.37
C SER A 160 14.73 15.75 -5.54
N ALA A 161 15.43 16.83 -5.22
CA ALA A 161 16.61 16.78 -4.36
C ALA A 161 16.30 16.23 -2.95
N PRO A 162 15.18 16.61 -2.30
CA PRO A 162 14.82 16.04 -1.00
C PRO A 162 14.63 14.53 -1.02
N TYR A 163 13.94 14.00 -2.03
CA TYR A 163 13.71 12.56 -2.10
C TYR A 163 14.98 11.76 -2.39
N LYS A 164 15.89 12.29 -3.22
CA LYS A 164 17.19 11.66 -3.46
C LYS A 164 18.02 11.57 -2.20
N ARG A 165 18.10 12.65 -1.41
CA ARG A 165 18.77 12.65 -0.11
C ARG A 165 18.14 11.63 0.86
N PHE A 166 16.80 11.56 0.91
CA PHE A 166 16.11 10.53 1.70
C PHE A 166 16.50 9.12 1.24
N LEU A 167 16.56 8.86 -0.06
CA LEU A 167 16.97 7.56 -0.59
C LEU A 167 18.42 7.21 -0.26
N ASP A 168 19.34 8.18 -0.31
CA ASP A 168 20.74 7.94 0.05
C ASP A 168 20.88 7.52 1.53
N ILE A 169 20.14 8.20 2.43
CA ILE A 169 20.09 7.83 3.85
C ILE A 169 19.39 6.48 4.05
N TYR A 170 18.30 6.22 3.31
CA TYR A 170 17.60 4.94 3.34
C TYR A 170 18.50 3.77 2.92
N ASP A 171 19.25 3.92 1.83
CA ASP A 171 20.14 2.87 1.32
C ASP A 171 21.24 2.54 2.34
N ALA A 172 21.82 3.57 2.97
CA ALA A 172 22.79 3.39 4.02
C ALA A 172 22.17 2.80 5.30
N PHE A 173 20.97 3.24 5.70
CA PHE A 173 20.21 2.66 6.81
C PHE A 173 19.91 1.18 6.58
N CYS A 174 19.51 0.79 5.37
CA CYS A 174 19.29 -0.61 5.04
C CYS A 174 20.56 -1.44 5.17
N SER A 175 21.71 -0.90 4.75
CA SER A 175 22.98 -1.61 4.78
C SER A 175 23.57 -1.73 6.20
N HIS A 176 23.44 -0.68 7.00
CA HIS A 176 24.09 -0.60 8.32
C HIS A 176 23.17 -0.96 9.50
N VAL A 177 21.85 -0.81 9.34
CA VAL A 177 20.88 -1.06 10.41
C VAL A 177 20.00 -2.26 10.11
N ILE A 178 19.45 -2.38 8.89
CA ILE A 178 18.51 -3.47 8.57
C ILE A 178 19.22 -4.79 8.26
N LEU A 179 20.30 -4.76 7.46
CA LEU A 179 21.02 -5.97 7.07
C LEU A 179 21.53 -6.78 8.28
N PRO A 180 22.08 -6.19 9.35
CA PRO A 180 22.42 -6.95 10.55
C PRO A 180 21.22 -7.63 11.26
N LEU A 181 19.99 -7.20 10.97
CA LEU A 181 18.76 -7.71 11.59
C LEU A 181 18.07 -8.82 10.80
N VAL A 182 18.52 -9.13 9.58
CA VAL A 182 17.94 -10.19 8.73
C VAL A 182 18.63 -11.55 8.89
N GLY A 183 19.70 -11.67 9.68
CA GLY A 183 20.32 -12.96 9.99
C GLY A 183 21.17 -13.56 8.87
N ASP A 184 21.44 -12.80 7.81
CA ASP A 184 22.31 -13.16 6.68
C ASP A 184 23.24 -11.98 6.32
N ASP A 185 24.27 -12.21 5.52
CA ASP A 185 25.22 -11.19 5.06
C ASP A 185 24.72 -10.41 3.83
N THR A 186 23.64 -10.89 3.21
CA THR A 186 23.03 -10.29 2.03
C THR A 186 21.51 -10.34 2.10
N ALA A 187 20.86 -9.30 1.56
CA ALA A 187 19.40 -9.26 1.43
C ALA A 187 18.98 -8.41 0.24
N TYR A 188 17.88 -8.81 -0.41
CA TYR A 188 17.16 -7.94 -1.33
C TYR A 188 16.23 -7.03 -0.54
N VAL A 189 16.28 -5.73 -0.82
CA VAL A 189 15.48 -4.72 -0.14
C VAL A 189 14.57 -4.03 -1.15
N GLN A 190 13.32 -3.79 -0.76
CA GLN A 190 12.41 -3.00 -1.59
C GLN A 190 12.93 -1.56 -1.71
N ARG A 191 13.20 -1.12 -2.95
CA ARG A 191 13.66 0.23 -3.25
C ARG A 191 12.85 0.85 -4.39
N PRO A 192 12.19 2.01 -4.19
CA PRO A 192 12.10 2.79 -2.94
C PRO A 192 11.26 2.10 -1.84
N PRO A 193 11.39 2.54 -0.56
CA PRO A 193 10.56 2.02 0.52
C PRO A 193 9.09 2.37 0.33
N SER A 194 8.22 1.56 0.94
CA SER A 194 6.79 1.83 1.03
C SER A 194 6.52 2.91 2.08
N LEU A 195 6.40 4.17 1.65
CA LEU A 195 5.96 5.28 2.50
C LEU A 195 4.43 5.29 2.63
N ARG A 196 3.92 5.48 3.86
CA ARG A 196 2.48 5.58 4.15
C ARG A 196 2.23 6.77 5.07
N THR A 197 1.19 7.55 4.76
CA THR A 197 0.77 8.72 5.55
C THR A 197 -0.63 8.48 6.05
N HIS A 198 -0.81 8.50 7.38
CA HIS A 198 -2.07 8.20 8.05
C HIS A 198 -2.49 9.41 8.90
N LEU A 199 -3.29 10.30 8.32
CA LEU A 199 -3.68 11.56 8.96
C LEU A 199 -4.89 11.38 9.86
N ALA A 200 -4.93 12.11 10.96
CA ALA A 200 -6.09 12.19 11.83
C ALA A 200 -7.31 12.72 11.07
N GLY A 201 -8.49 12.17 11.34
CA GLY A 201 -9.74 12.61 10.69
C GLY A 201 -9.95 12.08 9.27
N GLN A 202 -9.06 11.20 8.78
CA GLN A 202 -9.33 10.43 7.57
C GLN A 202 -10.57 9.57 7.76
N ARG A 203 -11.61 9.84 6.96
CA ARG A 203 -12.99 9.36 7.17
C ARG A 203 -13.22 7.85 7.02
N GLU A 204 -12.18 7.07 6.76
CA GLU A 204 -12.06 5.61 6.86
C GLU A 204 -10.89 5.18 5.95
N SER A 205 -10.26 4.03 6.23
CA SER A 205 -9.29 3.37 5.32
C SER A 205 -9.93 2.86 4.01
N ARG A 206 -11.16 3.28 3.69
CA ARG A 206 -11.88 2.99 2.44
C ARG A 206 -11.12 3.58 1.27
N GLY A 207 -10.18 2.80 0.75
CA GLY A 207 -9.51 3.19 -0.46
C GLY A 207 -8.54 2.19 -1.02
N LYS A 208 -7.68 1.53 -0.21
CA LYS A 208 -6.64 0.71 -0.84
C LYS A 208 -6.31 -0.61 -0.19
N ILE A 209 -6.17 -0.72 1.13
CA ILE A 209 -5.70 -1.97 1.74
C ILE A 209 -6.41 -2.22 3.07
N GLY A 210 -7.34 -3.17 3.09
CA GLY A 210 -7.98 -3.66 4.30
C GLY A 210 -7.03 -4.52 5.13
N MET A 211 -7.58 -5.30 6.05
CA MET A 211 -6.81 -6.36 6.69
C MET A 211 -6.34 -7.37 5.64
N HIS A 212 -5.04 -7.64 5.63
CA HIS A 212 -4.37 -8.47 4.63
C HIS A 212 -3.10 -9.07 5.22
N LYS A 213 -2.55 -10.06 4.52
CA LYS A 213 -1.14 -10.41 4.60
C LYS A 213 -0.49 -10.08 3.25
N ASP A 214 0.80 -9.79 3.24
CA ASP A 214 1.49 -9.38 2.01
C ASP A 214 1.49 -10.51 0.96
N GLY A 215 1.47 -11.78 1.40
CA GLY A 215 1.33 -12.93 0.52
C GLY A 215 0.02 -13.00 -0.28
N ASP A 216 -0.99 -12.17 0.05
CA ASP A 216 -2.21 -12.04 -0.73
C ASP A 216 -1.98 -11.22 -2.02
N TYR A 217 -0.87 -10.48 -2.12
CA TYR A 217 -0.55 -9.60 -3.24
C TYR A 217 0.50 -10.21 -4.19
N PRO A 218 0.37 -10.00 -5.51
CA PRO A 218 1.37 -10.44 -6.47
C PRO A 218 2.73 -9.75 -6.23
N GLY A 219 3.81 -10.52 -6.33
CA GLY A 219 5.17 -9.99 -6.23
C GLY A 219 5.83 -10.20 -4.87
N HIS A 220 5.07 -10.66 -3.87
CA HIS A 220 5.59 -11.06 -2.58
C HIS A 220 6.04 -12.53 -2.57
N CYS A 221 7.05 -12.84 -1.76
CA CYS A 221 7.57 -14.20 -1.57
C CYS A 221 7.64 -14.59 -0.09
N ALA A 222 7.56 -15.90 0.18
CA ALA A 222 7.56 -16.44 1.54
C ALA A 222 8.85 -16.16 2.33
N ALA A 223 9.94 -15.78 1.66
CA ALA A 223 11.20 -15.42 2.31
C ALA A 223 11.23 -13.98 2.84
N GLU A 224 10.17 -13.19 2.63
CA GLU A 224 10.14 -11.79 3.06
C GLU A 224 10.03 -11.62 4.57
N VAL A 225 10.62 -10.53 5.04
CA VAL A 225 10.53 -10.03 6.40
C VAL A 225 10.27 -8.53 6.34
N ASN A 226 9.33 -8.05 7.13
CA ASN A 226 8.92 -6.66 7.12
C ASN A 226 9.59 -5.90 8.26
N PHE A 227 10.06 -4.70 7.94
CA PHE A 227 10.55 -3.74 8.92
C PHE A 227 9.67 -2.49 8.86
N TRP A 228 9.00 -2.20 9.97
CA TRP A 228 8.14 -1.04 10.11
C TRP A 228 8.80 0.00 11.01
N VAL A 229 8.95 1.22 10.51
CA VAL A 229 9.64 2.31 11.21
C VAL A 229 8.69 3.51 11.30
N PRO A 230 8.21 3.88 12.51
CA PRO A 230 7.36 5.04 12.67
C PRO A 230 8.17 6.33 12.61
N MET A 231 7.66 7.34 11.88
CA MET A 231 8.28 8.67 11.84
C MET A 231 7.83 9.59 12.98
N GLY A 232 6.84 9.16 13.77
CA GLY A 232 6.27 9.86 14.92
C GLY A 232 5.97 8.90 16.07
N ALA A 233 5.42 9.41 17.17
CA ALA A 233 4.83 8.56 18.20
C ALA A 233 3.61 7.82 17.62
N CYS A 234 3.47 6.53 17.91
CA CYS A 234 2.30 5.76 17.52
C CYS A 234 1.79 4.89 18.68
N GLU A 235 0.48 4.88 18.84
CA GLU A 235 -0.28 4.12 19.83
C GLU A 235 -1.74 4.03 19.35
N GLY A 236 -2.39 2.87 19.56
CA GLY A 236 -3.79 2.70 19.18
C GLY A 236 -4.02 2.95 17.68
N ASN A 237 -5.03 3.74 17.35
CA ASN A 237 -5.54 3.86 15.98
C ASN A 237 -4.63 4.59 14.99
N ASN A 238 -3.61 5.32 15.45
CA ASN A 238 -2.59 5.89 14.56
C ASN A 238 -1.44 4.91 14.25
N SER A 239 -1.53 3.67 14.75
CA SER A 239 -0.51 2.64 14.65
C SER A 239 -0.93 1.46 13.76
N LEU A 240 0.01 0.55 13.53
CA LEU A 240 -0.21 -0.72 12.83
C LEU A 240 -0.78 -1.74 13.83
N ALA A 241 -1.84 -2.45 13.46
CA ALA A 241 -2.32 -3.63 14.16
C ALA A 241 -1.82 -4.90 13.44
N VAL A 242 -1.20 -5.82 14.18
CA VAL A 242 -0.62 -7.06 13.64
C VAL A 242 -1.05 -8.23 14.53
N GLU A 243 -1.34 -9.39 13.95
CA GLU A 243 -1.52 -10.64 14.71
C GLU A 243 -0.17 -11.18 15.21
N SER A 244 -0.16 -11.91 16.32
CA SER A 244 1.09 -12.37 16.94
C SER A 244 1.82 -13.47 16.15
N ARG A 245 1.06 -14.22 15.34
CA ARG A 245 1.52 -15.27 14.42
C ARG A 245 0.44 -15.53 13.37
N GLU A 246 0.82 -16.19 12.28
CA GLU A 246 -0.09 -16.52 11.19
C GLU A 246 -1.39 -17.16 11.69
N GLY A 247 -2.51 -16.53 11.35
CA GLY A 247 -3.84 -17.06 11.61
C GLY A 247 -4.35 -16.90 13.05
N ALA A 248 -3.57 -16.33 13.97
CA ALA A 248 -3.99 -16.18 15.36
C ALA A 248 -5.17 -15.22 15.56
N GLY A 249 -5.26 -14.16 14.74
CA GLY A 249 -6.35 -13.18 14.83
C GLY A 249 -6.37 -12.34 16.11
N ASP A 250 -5.29 -12.34 16.89
CA ASP A 250 -5.12 -11.63 18.16
C ASP A 250 -4.47 -10.25 17.98
N PHE A 251 -5.04 -9.46 17.07
CA PHE A 251 -4.47 -8.18 16.63
C PHE A 251 -4.21 -7.22 17.79
N LYS A 252 -2.99 -6.67 17.81
CA LYS A 252 -2.58 -5.61 18.75
C LYS A 252 -2.00 -4.44 18.00
N PHE A 253 -2.44 -3.23 18.35
CA PHE A 253 -1.81 -2.01 17.89
C PHE A 253 -0.44 -1.85 18.54
N LEU A 254 0.55 -1.50 17.74
CA LEU A 254 1.91 -1.25 18.24
C LEU A 254 1.95 0.05 19.02
N THR A 255 2.72 0.08 20.11
CA THR A 255 3.08 1.31 20.81
C THR A 255 4.56 1.56 20.59
N MET A 256 4.90 2.56 19.78
CA MET A 256 6.28 2.83 19.38
C MET A 256 6.56 4.33 19.22
N GLN A 257 7.84 4.65 19.13
CA GLN A 257 8.39 5.99 18.93
C GLN A 257 9.38 5.96 17.76
N TYR A 258 9.67 7.14 17.21
CA TYR A 258 10.78 7.27 16.26
C TYR A 258 12.10 6.88 16.90
N GLY A 259 12.98 6.25 16.11
CA GLY A 259 14.15 5.55 16.62
C GLY A 259 13.89 4.08 16.93
N GLN A 260 12.66 3.58 16.77
CA GLN A 260 12.33 2.16 16.90
C GLN A 260 11.99 1.50 15.56
N ILE A 261 12.22 0.19 15.47
CA ILE A 261 11.93 -0.64 14.30
C ILE A 261 11.15 -1.85 14.78
N PHE A 262 10.05 -2.17 14.11
CA PHE A 262 9.30 -3.38 14.35
C PHE A 262 9.51 -4.36 13.20
N ARG A 263 10.18 -5.47 13.50
CA ARG A 263 10.39 -6.59 12.58
C ARG A 263 9.29 -7.63 12.76
N PHE A 264 8.63 -8.04 11.69
CA PHE A 264 7.60 -9.09 11.72
C PHE A 264 7.47 -9.82 10.38
N HIS A 265 6.75 -10.94 10.37
CA HIS A 265 6.52 -11.76 9.18
C HIS A 265 5.23 -11.33 8.46
N GLY A 266 5.26 -10.20 7.75
CA GLY A 266 4.07 -9.63 7.07
C GLY A 266 3.56 -10.44 5.87
N TYR A 267 4.39 -11.31 5.29
CA TYR A 267 3.96 -12.26 4.25
C TYR A 267 2.84 -13.19 4.74
N SER A 268 2.97 -13.71 5.96
CA SER A 268 1.98 -14.62 6.56
C SER A 268 1.08 -13.95 7.60
N CYS A 269 1.60 -13.02 8.40
CA CYS A 269 0.85 -12.41 9.50
C CYS A 269 -0.03 -11.28 8.97
N ARG A 270 -1.32 -11.39 9.25
CA ARG A 270 -2.29 -10.35 8.91
C ARG A 270 -2.01 -9.07 9.69
N HIS A 271 -2.22 -7.96 9.01
CA HIS A 271 -2.08 -6.64 9.60
C HIS A 271 -3.02 -5.63 8.95
N HIS A 272 -3.32 -4.57 9.69
CA HIS A 272 -4.19 -3.49 9.23
C HIS A 272 -3.94 -2.19 10.00
N VAL A 273 -4.58 -1.12 9.54
CA VAL A 273 -4.72 0.14 10.29
C VAL A 273 -6.19 0.39 10.60
N ALA A 274 -6.47 1.15 11.66
CA ALA A 274 -7.81 1.69 11.93
C ALA A 274 -7.94 3.10 11.34
N ALA A 275 -9.08 3.76 11.52
CA ALA A 275 -9.18 5.19 11.22
C ALA A 275 -8.42 5.97 12.30
N ASN A 276 -7.47 6.82 11.89
CA ASN A 276 -6.71 7.63 12.84
C ASN A 276 -7.59 8.71 13.51
N ASP A 277 -7.76 8.60 14.82
CA ASP A 277 -8.48 9.54 15.69
C ASP A 277 -7.55 10.27 16.69
N SER A 278 -6.23 10.17 16.52
CA SER A 278 -5.26 10.90 17.34
C SER A 278 -5.43 12.40 17.14
N LYS A 279 -5.48 13.17 18.24
CA LYS A 279 -5.61 14.63 18.21
C LYS A 279 -4.26 15.32 18.02
#